data_AF-A0A7N2LD77-F1
#
_entry.id   AF-A0A7N2LD77-F1
#
_cell.length_a   1.000
_cell.length_b   1.000
_cell.length_c   1.000
_cell.angle_alpha   90.00
_cell.angle_beta   90.00
_cell.angle_gamma   90.00
#
_symmetry.space_group_name_H-M   'P 1'
#
loop_
_entity.id
_entity.type
_entity.pdbx_description
1 polymer ?
#
loop_
_entity_poly.entity_id
_entity_poly.type
_entity_poly.pdbx_seq_one_letter_code
_entity_poly.pdbx_strand_id
1 'polypeptide(L)'
;MLKFIKESGKLFSKFYYKLKLPPLILDYDRIILWNNLIAFELSAACEPENIVITSYINFLKALIANPDDVKELRSKRILLNYVGNDEEMFEFFKEISTGSFQDSSNYGNIREDVEKHYILHYLSSNRLAHRIHLQLPQKTANQK
;
A
#
# COMPACT_ATOMS: atom_id res chain seq x y z
N MET A 1 -5.28 11.16 1.11
CA MET A 1 -4.19 11.96 0.49
C MET A 1 -2.89 11.51 1.11
N LEU A 2 -2.26 10.45 0.57
CA LEU A 2 -0.95 9.97 1.02
C LEU A 2 0.08 11.06 0.70
N LYS A 3 0.88 11.44 1.70
CA LYS A 3 1.84 12.55 1.63
C LYS A 3 3.16 12.00 2.15
N PHE A 4 4.04 11.60 1.26
CA PHE A 4 5.44 11.35 1.58
C PHE A 4 6.22 12.67 1.43
N ILE A 5 6.78 13.17 2.54
CA ILE A 5 7.83 14.20 2.60
C ILE A 5 8.72 13.74 3.77
N LYS A 6 10.06 13.75 3.78
CA LYS A 6 11.03 14.63 3.12
C LYS A 6 12.40 13.98 3.26
N GLU A 7 13.21 13.93 2.20
CA GLU A 7 14.67 13.93 2.35
C GLU A 7 15.29 14.95 1.41
N SER A 8 16.29 15.64 1.95
CA SER A 8 16.91 16.87 1.48
C SER A 8 17.71 16.69 0.19
N GLY A 9 17.46 17.59 -0.79
CA GLY A 9 18.53 18.06 -1.69
C GLY A 9 18.48 17.65 -3.16
N LYS A 10 17.47 16.91 -3.65
CA LYS A 10 17.30 16.68 -5.09
C LYS A 10 15.89 17.02 -5.56
N LEU A 11 15.81 17.79 -6.63
CA LEU A 11 14.59 18.31 -7.25
C LEU A 11 13.84 17.15 -7.94
N PHE A 12 13.15 16.33 -7.16
CA PHE A 12 12.20 15.36 -7.70
C PHE A 12 10.87 16.09 -7.92
N SER A 13 10.42 16.14 -9.18
CA SER A 13 9.08 16.62 -9.51
C SER A 13 8.06 15.81 -8.72
N LYS A 14 7.34 16.48 -7.82
CA LYS A 14 6.40 15.84 -6.89
C LYS A 14 5.10 15.53 -7.64
N PHE A 15 4.90 14.28 -8.03
CA PHE A 15 3.64 13.82 -8.60
C PHE A 15 2.84 13.05 -7.54
N TYR A 16 1.52 13.24 -7.56
CA TYR A 16 0.60 12.65 -6.60
C TYR A 16 -0.46 11.86 -7.37
N TYR A 17 -0.72 10.63 -6.95
CA TYR A 17 -1.88 9.87 -7.36
C TYR A 17 -2.87 9.79 -6.18
N LYS A 18 -4.15 9.69 -6.49
CA LYS A 18 -5.23 9.67 -5.49
C LYS A 18 -5.92 8.32 -5.51
N LEU A 19 -5.45 7.41 -4.66
CA LEU A 19 -6.18 6.21 -4.33
C LEU A 19 -7.31 6.57 -3.34
N LYS A 20 -8.55 6.19 -3.67
CA LYS A 20 -9.70 6.30 -2.77
C LYS A 20 -10.13 4.89 -2.40
N LEU A 21 -10.07 4.57 -1.11
CA LEU A 21 -10.51 3.27 -0.58
C LEU A 21 -11.73 3.48 0.32
N PRO A 22 -12.66 2.52 0.36
CA PRO A 22 -13.75 2.54 1.32
C PRO A 22 -13.20 2.45 2.75
N PRO A 23 -13.69 3.24 3.71
CA PRO A 23 -13.26 3.10 5.10
C PRO A 23 -13.60 1.72 5.65
N LEU A 24 -12.62 1.08 6.29
CA LEU A 24 -12.80 -0.13 7.08
C LEU A 24 -12.95 0.27 8.54
N ILE A 25 -14.14 0.04 9.10
CA ILE A 25 -14.44 0.30 10.51
C ILE A 25 -14.16 -0.98 11.28
N LEU A 26 -13.30 -0.86 12.30
CA LEU A 26 -12.91 -1.96 13.16
C LEU A 26 -13.17 -1.59 14.62
N ASP A 27 -14.26 -2.15 15.13
CA ASP A 27 -14.57 -2.29 16.55
C ASP A 27 -14.68 -3.80 16.88
N TYR A 28 -14.89 -4.16 18.14
CA TYR A 28 -14.94 -5.57 18.56
C TYR A 28 -15.98 -6.40 17.77
N ASP A 29 -17.16 -5.83 17.51
CA ASP A 29 -18.24 -6.52 16.79
C ASP A 29 -17.93 -6.62 15.29
N ARG A 30 -17.36 -5.55 14.72
CA ARG A 30 -16.97 -5.51 13.31
C ARG A 30 -15.84 -6.49 13.02
N ILE A 31 -14.87 -6.65 13.92
CA ILE A 31 -13.81 -7.65 13.79
C ILE A 31 -14.43 -9.06 13.63
N ILE A 32 -15.41 -9.40 14.46
CA ILE A 32 -16.13 -10.68 14.36
C ILE A 32 -16.89 -10.77 13.03
N LEU A 33 -17.58 -9.71 12.64
CA LEU A 33 -18.30 -9.63 11.37
C LEU A 33 -17.38 -9.86 10.16
N TRP A 34 -16.23 -9.19 10.09
CA TRP A 34 -15.29 -9.34 8.98
C TRP A 34 -14.76 -10.76 8.88
N ASN A 35 -14.41 -11.39 10.00
CA ASN A 35 -13.99 -12.79 10.02
C ASN A 35 -15.10 -13.73 9.50
N ASN A 36 -16.35 -13.50 9.92
CA ASN A 36 -17.48 -14.31 9.47
C ASN A 36 -17.78 -14.11 7.97
N LEU A 37 -17.65 -12.88 7.45
CA LEU A 37 -17.82 -12.58 6.02
C LEU A 37 -16.74 -13.26 5.18
N ILE A 38 -15.48 -13.22 5.61
CA ILE A 38 -14.39 -13.93 4.93
C ILE A 38 -14.64 -15.44 4.95
N ALA A 39 -15.01 -16.00 6.10
CA ALA A 39 -15.33 -17.43 6.20
C ALA A 39 -16.50 -17.83 5.30
N PHE A 40 -17.51 -16.96 5.16
CA PHE A 40 -18.63 -17.16 4.25
C PHE A 40 -18.19 -17.15 2.79
N GLU A 41 -17.42 -16.16 2.36
CA GLU A 41 -16.89 -16.08 0.98
C GLU A 41 -15.96 -17.24 0.62
N LEU A 42 -15.17 -17.72 1.58
CA LEU A 42 -14.25 -18.85 1.37
C LEU A 42 -14.93 -20.22 1.53
N SER A 43 -16.19 -20.25 1.95
CA SER A 43 -16.95 -21.49 2.03
C SER A 43 -17.33 -21.98 0.63
N ALA A 44 -17.61 -23.27 0.49
CA ALA A 44 -18.08 -23.87 -0.76
C ALA A 44 -19.44 -23.31 -1.24
N ALA A 45 -20.09 -22.45 -0.44
CA ALA A 45 -21.36 -21.80 -0.78
C ALA A 45 -21.19 -20.52 -1.62
N CYS A 46 -19.96 -20.02 -1.80
CA CYS A 46 -19.72 -18.80 -2.59
C CYS A 46 -19.05 -19.11 -3.93
N GLU A 47 -19.48 -18.41 -4.98
CA GLU A 47 -18.82 -18.50 -6.29
C GLU A 47 -17.49 -17.74 -6.27
N PRO A 48 -16.46 -18.21 -7.00
CA PRO A 48 -15.13 -17.56 -7.03
C PRO A 48 -15.16 -16.07 -7.43
N GLU A 49 -16.16 -15.67 -8.21
CA GLU A 49 -16.35 -14.31 -8.70
C GLU A 49 -16.89 -13.35 -7.62
N ASN A 50 -17.43 -13.90 -6.52
CA ASN A 50 -18.07 -13.14 -5.44
C ASN A 50 -17.18 -12.96 -4.19
N ILE A 51 -15.86 -13.18 -4.32
CA ILE A 51 -14.88 -13.07 -3.22
C ILE A 51 -14.40 -11.61 -3.08
N VAL A 52 -15.31 -10.67 -2.85
CA VAL A 52 -15.00 -9.22 -2.86
C VAL A 52 -14.38 -8.77 -1.55
N ILE A 53 -14.90 -9.25 -0.41
CA ILE A 53 -14.45 -8.89 0.94
C ILE A 53 -13.04 -9.40 1.17
N THR A 54 -12.78 -10.67 0.87
CA THR A 54 -11.48 -11.30 1.05
C THR A 54 -10.43 -10.64 0.15
N SER A 55 -10.78 -10.32 -1.10
CA SER A 55 -9.92 -9.56 -2.02
C SER A 55 -9.57 -8.18 -1.47
N TYR A 56 -10.55 -7.47 -0.90
CA TYR A 56 -10.31 -6.16 -0.28
C TYR A 56 -9.38 -6.27 0.94
N ILE A 57 -9.57 -7.27 1.80
CA ILE A 57 -8.69 -7.50 2.96
C ILE A 57 -7.28 -7.86 2.52
N ASN A 58 -7.12 -8.72 1.51
CA ASN A 58 -5.81 -9.04 0.94
C ASN A 58 -5.11 -7.81 0.35
N PHE A 59 -5.85 -6.94 -0.32
CA PHE A 59 -5.33 -5.67 -0.81
C PHE A 59 -4.85 -4.77 0.34
N LEU A 60 -5.62 -4.64 1.43
CA LEU A 60 -5.18 -3.90 2.61
C LEU A 60 -3.95 -4.53 3.27
N LYS A 61 -3.88 -5.87 3.37
CA LYS A 61 -2.68 -6.59 3.86
C LYS A 61 -1.44 -6.26 3.03
N ALA A 62 -1.58 -6.17 1.71
CA ALA A 62 -0.47 -5.77 0.83
C ALA A 62 -0.01 -4.32 1.03
N LEU A 63 -0.88 -3.43 1.55
CA LEU A 63 -0.51 -2.06 1.90
C LEU A 63 0.11 -1.93 3.30
N ILE A 64 -0.02 -2.95 4.16
CA ILE A 64 0.39 -2.92 5.56
C ILE A 64 1.59 -3.85 5.75
N ALA A 65 2.81 -3.31 5.62
CA ALA A 65 4.05 -4.05 5.87
C ALA A 65 4.56 -3.88 7.30
N ASN A 66 4.17 -2.80 7.98
CA ASN A 66 4.56 -2.48 9.36
C ASN A 66 3.48 -1.62 10.07
N PRO A 67 3.61 -1.37 11.39
CA PRO A 67 2.68 -0.53 12.13
C PRO A 67 2.59 0.94 11.66
N ASP A 68 3.66 1.51 11.09
CA ASP A 68 3.62 2.88 10.55
C ASP A 68 2.69 2.98 9.32
N ASP A 69 2.55 1.90 8.54
CA ASP A 69 1.59 1.84 7.43
C ASP A 69 0.15 1.88 7.96
N VAL A 70 -0.14 1.18 9.07
CA VAL A 70 -1.45 1.22 9.76
C VAL A 70 -1.77 2.65 10.19
N LYS A 71 -0.79 3.31 10.83
CA LYS A 71 -0.89 4.71 11.26
C LYS A 71 -1.14 5.64 10.07
N GLU A 72 -0.48 5.43 8.93
CA GLU A 72 -0.73 6.22 7.74
C GLU A 72 -2.15 6.01 7.21
N LEU A 73 -2.61 4.76 7.05
CA LEU A 73 -3.97 4.46 6.59
C LEU A 73 -5.04 5.03 7.53
N ARG A 74 -4.80 5.00 8.86
CA ARG A 74 -5.64 5.64 9.87
C ARG A 74 -5.68 7.15 9.71
N SER A 75 -4.52 7.79 9.49
CA SER A 75 -4.45 9.24 9.21
C SER A 75 -5.25 9.65 7.98
N LYS A 76 -5.46 8.73 7.03
CA LYS A 76 -6.26 8.94 5.81
C LYS A 76 -7.72 8.55 5.97
N ARG A 77 -8.15 8.07 7.14
CA ARG A 77 -9.50 7.56 7.42
C ARG A 77 -9.87 6.35 6.55
N ILE A 78 -8.86 5.58 6.12
CA ILE A 78 -9.06 4.29 5.44
C ILE A 78 -9.27 3.22 6.51
N LEU A 79 -8.46 3.22 7.57
CA LEU A 79 -8.70 2.41 8.76
C LEU A 79 -9.29 3.29 9.85
N LEU A 80 -10.51 2.97 10.27
CA LEU A 80 -11.18 3.60 11.40
C LEU A 80 -11.14 2.61 12.55
N ASN A 81 -10.05 2.68 13.29
CA ASN A 81 -9.83 1.82 14.43
C ASN A 81 -10.46 2.42 15.71
N TYR A 82 -11.39 1.69 16.30
CA TYR A 82 -12.00 2.00 17.59
C TYR A 82 -11.50 1.07 18.72
N VAL A 83 -10.59 0.13 18.41
CA VAL A 83 -10.09 -0.89 19.33
C VAL A 83 -8.58 -1.09 19.17
N GLY A 84 -7.83 -0.84 20.24
CA GLY A 84 -6.39 -1.12 20.27
C GLY A 84 -5.49 -0.09 19.59
N ASN A 85 -4.18 -0.32 19.65
CA ASN A 85 -3.15 0.55 19.07
C ASN A 85 -2.77 0.14 17.62
N ASP A 86 -1.86 0.90 16.99
CA ASP A 86 -1.46 0.64 15.60
C ASP A 86 -0.72 -0.71 15.46
N GLU A 87 -0.05 -1.18 16.52
CA GLU A 87 0.63 -2.48 16.59
C GLU A 87 -0.33 -3.66 16.70
N GLU A 88 -1.34 -3.58 17.57
CA GLU A 88 -2.40 -4.60 17.70
C GLU A 88 -3.18 -4.74 16.40
N MET A 89 -3.40 -3.61 15.71
CA MET A 89 -4.01 -3.60 14.39
C MET A 89 -3.13 -4.24 13.32
N PHE A 90 -1.82 -4.01 13.37
CA PHE A 90 -0.88 -4.67 12.48
C PHE A 90 -0.91 -6.19 12.66
N GLU A 91 -0.88 -6.68 13.90
CA GLU A 91 -0.97 -8.12 14.18
C GLU A 91 -2.34 -8.70 13.76
N PHE A 92 -3.45 -7.98 13.95
CA PHE A 92 -4.76 -8.41 13.43
C PHE A 92 -4.73 -8.67 11.91
N PHE A 93 -4.20 -7.75 11.11
CA PHE A 93 -4.13 -7.93 9.65
C PHE A 93 -3.18 -9.05 9.24
N LYS A 94 -2.16 -9.31 10.03
CA LYS A 94 -1.22 -10.42 9.82
C LYS A 94 -1.87 -11.76 10.14
N GLU A 95 -2.63 -11.84 11.23
CA GLU A 95 -3.30 -13.05 11.72
C GLU A 95 -4.60 -13.40 10.98
N ILE A 96 -5.34 -12.40 10.47
CA ILE A 96 -6.60 -12.65 9.78
C ILE A 96 -6.38 -13.60 8.59
N SER A 97 -7.06 -14.74 8.66
CA SER A 97 -6.96 -15.79 7.65
C SER A 97 -7.82 -15.43 6.45
N THR A 98 -7.18 -15.26 5.30
CA THR A 98 -7.84 -15.09 4.00
C THR A 98 -7.75 -16.39 3.16
N GLY A 99 -7.47 -17.52 3.81
CA GLY A 99 -7.27 -18.81 3.17
C GLY A 99 -6.00 -18.87 2.31
N SER A 100 -5.94 -19.83 1.39
CA SER A 100 -4.91 -19.89 0.34
C SER A 100 -5.17 -18.92 -0.82
N PHE A 101 -6.23 -18.11 -0.71
CA PHE A 101 -6.63 -17.17 -1.74
C PHE A 101 -5.66 -15.99 -1.78
N GLN A 102 -4.75 -16.01 -2.75
CA GLN A 102 -3.97 -14.84 -3.12
C GLN A 102 -4.72 -14.15 -4.26
N ASP A 103 -5.34 -13.02 -3.94
CA ASP A 103 -6.11 -12.22 -4.90
C ASP A 103 -5.25 -11.90 -6.14
N SER A 104 -5.75 -12.26 -7.32
CA SER A 104 -5.16 -11.87 -8.61
C SER A 104 -6.15 -11.18 -9.55
N SER A 105 -7.45 -11.12 -9.22
CA SER A 105 -8.48 -10.71 -10.18
C SER A 105 -9.18 -9.40 -9.85
N ASN A 106 -9.51 -9.10 -8.59
CA ASN A 106 -10.36 -7.95 -8.25
C ASN A 106 -9.57 -6.66 -7.99
N TYR A 107 -8.47 -6.75 -7.24
CA TYR A 107 -7.57 -5.62 -6.98
C TYR A 107 -6.18 -5.78 -7.61
N GLY A 108 -5.94 -6.86 -8.35
CA GLY A 108 -4.66 -7.14 -9.02
C GLY A 108 -4.22 -6.01 -9.95
N ASN A 109 -5.12 -5.53 -10.81
CA ASN A 109 -4.81 -4.41 -11.73
C ASN A 109 -4.49 -3.11 -10.97
N ILE A 110 -5.21 -2.82 -9.88
CA ILE A 110 -4.96 -1.62 -9.06
C ILE A 110 -3.58 -1.72 -8.41
N ARG A 111 -3.21 -2.90 -7.91
CA ARG A 111 -1.89 -3.15 -7.35
C ARG A 111 -0.80 -2.97 -8.41
N GLU A 112 -0.96 -3.58 -9.57
CA GLU A 112 -0.01 -3.41 -10.68
C GLU A 112 0.15 -1.96 -11.10
N ASP A 113 -0.93 -1.18 -11.15
CA ASP A 113 -0.88 0.22 -11.52
C ASP A 113 -0.13 1.06 -10.47
N VAL A 114 -0.32 0.76 -9.19
CA VAL A 114 0.43 1.39 -8.08
C VAL A 114 1.93 1.04 -8.18
N GLU A 115 2.25 -0.24 -8.43
CA GLU A 115 3.63 -0.71 -8.57
C GLU A 115 4.32 -0.12 -9.81
N LYS A 116 3.66 -0.16 -10.98
CA LYS A 116 4.15 0.46 -12.22
C LYS A 116 4.40 1.94 -12.04
N HIS A 117 3.50 2.66 -11.37
CA HIS A 117 3.69 4.08 -11.08
C HIS A 117 4.95 4.34 -10.24
N TYR A 118 5.14 3.57 -9.17
CA TYR A 118 6.34 3.67 -8.33
C TYR A 118 7.63 3.40 -9.11
N ILE A 119 7.65 2.33 -9.92
CA ILE A 119 8.81 1.95 -10.74
C ILE A 119 9.14 3.00 -11.79
N LEU A 120 8.14 3.47 -12.54
CA LEU A 120 8.34 4.50 -13.56
C LEU A 120 8.91 5.79 -12.95
N HIS A 121 8.47 6.16 -11.75
CA HIS A 121 9.04 7.28 -11.01
C HIS A 121 10.50 7.05 -10.63
N TYR A 122 10.82 5.91 -10.01
CA TYR A 122 12.20 5.57 -9.62
C TYR A 122 13.15 5.58 -10.83
N LEU A 123 12.73 5.00 -11.95
CA LEU A 123 13.52 4.97 -13.18
C LEU A 123 13.68 6.36 -13.81
N SER A 124 12.62 7.19 -13.82
CA SER A 124 12.71 8.56 -14.35
C SER A 124 13.67 9.43 -13.54
N SER A 125 13.60 9.32 -12.22
CA SER A 125 14.46 9.98 -11.25
C SER A 125 15.94 9.62 -11.41
N ASN A 126 16.23 8.33 -11.64
CA ASN A 126 17.59 7.85 -11.86
C ASN A 126 18.15 8.19 -13.25
N ARG A 127 17.32 8.15 -14.31
CA ARG A 127 17.75 8.59 -15.66
C ARG A 127 18.11 10.08 -15.68
N LEU A 128 17.35 10.91 -14.95
CA LEU A 128 17.66 12.33 -14.80
C LEU A 128 18.97 12.53 -14.03
N ALA A 129 19.21 11.77 -12.96
CA ALA A 129 20.46 11.81 -12.20
C ALA A 129 21.69 11.43 -13.06
N HIS A 130 21.58 10.40 -13.91
CA HIS A 130 22.65 10.01 -14.84
C HIS A 130 22.90 11.06 -15.94
N ARG A 131 21.85 11.69 -16.47
CA ARG A 131 21.99 12.77 -17.46
C ARG A 131 22.65 14.02 -16.88
N ILE A 132 22.34 14.39 -15.64
CA ILE A 132 22.96 15.54 -14.95
C ILE A 132 24.45 15.26 -14.68
N HIS A 133 24.80 14.03 -14.28
CA HIS A 133 26.22 13.66 -14.07
C HIS A 133 27.06 13.77 -15.36
N LEU A 134 26.50 13.40 -16.51
CA LEU A 134 27.18 13.49 -17.81
C LEU A 134 27.28 14.93 -18.37
N GLN A 135 26.49 15.87 -17.86
CA GLN A 135 26.48 17.26 -18.32
C GLN A 135 27.32 18.20 -17.44
N LEU A 136 27.83 17.73 -16.29
CA LEU A 136 28.72 18.52 -15.45
C LEU A 136 30.16 18.44 -16.00
N PRO A 137 30.85 19.58 -16.26
CA PRO A 137 32.23 19.54 -16.69
C PRO A 137 33.09 18.93 -15.58
N GLN A 138 33.78 17.83 -15.89
CA GLN A 138 34.71 17.19 -14.97
C GLN A 138 35.83 18.19 -14.69
N LYS A 139 35.95 18.68 -13.44
CA LYS A 139 37.13 19.44 -13.03
C LYS A 139 38.32 18.50 -13.05
N THR A 140 39.08 18.50 -14.14
CA THR A 140 40.41 17.90 -14.18
C THR A 140 41.31 18.68 -13.23
N ALA A 141 41.62 18.08 -12.09
CA ALA A 141 42.66 18.55 -11.19
C ALA A 141 44.01 18.40 -11.88
N ASN A 142 44.50 19.46 -12.53
CA ASN A 142 45.89 19.55 -12.92
C ASN A 142 46.72 19.79 -11.65
N GLN A 143 47.44 18.77 -11.23
CA GLN A 143 48.54 18.87 -10.28
C GLN A 143 49.69 19.66 -10.93
N LYS A 144 50.13 20.72 -10.26
CA LYS A 144 51.44 21.33 -10.41
C LYS A 144 52.14 21.24 -9.06
#